data_AF-A0A367J8Y0-F1
#
_entry.id   AF-A0A367J8Y0-F1
#
_cell.length_a   1.000
_cell.length_b   1.000
_cell.length_c   1.000
_cell.angle_alpha   90.00
_cell.angle_beta   90.00
_cell.angle_gamma   90.00
#
_symmetry.space_group_name_H-M   'P 1'
#
loop_
_entity.id
_entity.type
_entity.pdbx_description
1 polymer ?
#
loop_
_entity_poly.entity_id
_entity_poly.type
_entity_poly.pdbx_seq_one_letter_code
_entity_poly.pdbx_strand_id
1 'polypeptide(L)'
;MYTCVLAFQKRSPVFSYLNNAALIIQGVICLLFFISALISLYSFSLARPWQLRRSHRLTWIMVIFFLSDFFANIVLFGVQKEQFKDWCIGQSRQDTTYYLFTHMPYNSTFNQDTQLTFASKSPTSNLYNCTRLWEDEVKFACVLYVILFTLYVHFAFCFWRFTQERWSAYEAMLRLNMMPNEAMVPNNFSMTNNNTNTMMMNLAPKDRNKKTEEGQKSLAEMTRAFLQKTFTR
;
A
#
# COMPACT_ATOMS: atom_id res chain seq x y z
N MET A 1 -4.32 2.07 -13.89
CA MET A 1 -5.05 1.75 -15.15
C MET A 1 -4.34 2.35 -16.35
N TYR A 2 -4.04 3.66 -16.37
CA TYR A 2 -3.21 4.30 -17.41
C TYR A 2 -1.86 3.59 -17.64
N THR A 3 -1.14 3.29 -16.54
CA THR A 3 0.11 2.51 -16.55
C THR A 3 -0.03 1.13 -17.21
N CYS A 4 -1.14 0.43 -16.98
CA CYS A 4 -1.35 -0.90 -17.56
C CYS A 4 -1.61 -0.83 -19.08
N VAL A 5 -2.37 0.18 -19.54
CA VAL A 5 -2.64 0.39 -20.97
C VAL A 5 -1.35 0.71 -21.72
N LEU A 6 -0.51 1.59 -21.15
CA LEU A 6 0.80 1.91 -21.73
C LEU A 6 1.70 0.67 -21.82
N ALA A 7 1.71 -0.17 -20.78
CA ALA A 7 2.50 -1.40 -20.77
C ALA A 7 2.13 -2.34 -21.93
N PHE A 8 0.84 -2.48 -22.26
CA PHE A 8 0.39 -3.25 -23.43
C PHE A 8 0.75 -2.59 -24.77
N GLN A 9 0.89 -1.26 -24.80
CA GLN A 9 1.43 -0.52 -25.95
C GLN A 9 2.96 -0.57 -26.03
N LYS A 10 3.62 -1.42 -25.21
CA LYS A 10 5.09 -1.52 -25.10
C LYS A 10 5.76 -0.20 -24.71
N ARG A 11 5.06 0.64 -23.95
CA ARG A 11 5.59 1.90 -23.42
C ARG A 11 5.51 1.87 -21.91
N SER A 12 6.51 2.43 -21.24
CA SER A 12 6.45 2.69 -19.80
C SER A 12 6.36 4.19 -19.56
N PRO A 13 5.54 4.66 -18.61
CA PRO A 13 5.55 6.06 -18.20
C PRO A 13 6.79 6.44 -17.37
N VAL A 14 7.57 5.46 -16.92
CA VAL A 14 8.74 5.66 -16.04
C VAL A 14 10.06 5.39 -16.74
N PHE A 15 10.08 4.44 -17.69
CA PHE A 15 11.30 4.00 -18.37
C PHE A 15 11.17 4.23 -19.87
N SER A 16 12.18 4.86 -20.48
CA SER A 16 12.18 5.07 -21.93
C SER A 16 12.48 3.78 -22.70
N TYR A 17 13.26 2.87 -22.12
CA TYR A 17 13.59 1.57 -22.69
C TYR A 17 13.52 0.49 -21.62
N LEU A 18 12.66 -0.51 -21.81
CA LEU A 18 12.59 -1.69 -20.98
C LEU A 18 12.33 -2.89 -21.88
N ASN A 19 12.84 -4.06 -21.52
CA ASN A 19 12.60 -5.27 -22.30
C ASN A 19 11.08 -5.53 -22.42
N ASN A 20 10.62 -5.84 -23.64
CA ASN A 20 9.21 -6.12 -23.96
C ASN A 20 8.59 -7.16 -23.02
N ALA A 21 9.36 -8.17 -22.63
CA ALA A 21 8.91 -9.20 -21.69
C ALA A 21 8.57 -8.61 -20.30
N ALA A 22 9.45 -7.75 -19.77
CA ALA A 22 9.25 -7.10 -18.47
C ALA A 22 8.04 -6.15 -18.50
N LEU A 23 7.85 -5.41 -19.60
CA LEU A 23 6.67 -4.55 -19.81
C LEU A 23 5.36 -5.34 -19.79
N ILE A 24 5.31 -6.48 -20.47
CA ILE A 24 4.10 -7.33 -20.51
C ILE A 24 3.79 -7.88 -19.12
N ILE A 25 4.81 -8.37 -18.40
CA ILE A 25 4.66 -8.90 -17.03
C ILE A 25 4.12 -7.79 -16.10
N GLN A 26 4.73 -6.61 -16.13
CA GLN A 26 4.28 -5.45 -15.35
C GLN A 26 2.83 -5.04 -15.69
N GLY A 27 2.45 -5.12 -16.96
CA GLY A 27 1.08 -4.85 -17.42
C GLY A 27 0.05 -5.85 -16.86
N VAL A 28 0.36 -7.14 -16.88
CA VAL A 28 -0.48 -8.20 -16.31
C VAL A 28 -0.65 -8.02 -14.80
N ILE A 29 0.44 -7.74 -14.09
CA ILE A 29 0.43 -7.53 -12.64
C ILE A 29 -0.37 -6.29 -12.27
N CYS A 30 -0.22 -5.20 -13.04
CA CYS A 30 -1.01 -3.97 -12.90
C CYS A 30 -2.51 -4.22 -13.11
N LEU A 31 -2.88 -5.06 -14.08
CA LEU A 31 -4.27 -5.44 -14.34
C LEU A 31 -4.84 -6.27 -13.19
N LEU A 32 -4.11 -7.28 -12.71
CA LEU A 32 -4.51 -8.09 -11.56
C LEU A 32 -4.67 -7.24 -10.30
N PHE A 33 -3.74 -6.30 -10.07
CA PHE A 33 -3.84 -5.33 -8.98
C PHE A 33 -5.10 -4.47 -9.10
N PHE A 34 -5.43 -3.98 -10.29
CA PHE A 34 -6.65 -3.19 -10.51
C PHE A 34 -7.93 -4.00 -10.24
N ILE A 35 -8.02 -5.23 -10.74
CA ILE A 35 -9.17 -6.11 -10.45
C ILE A 35 -9.26 -6.38 -8.94
N SER A 36 -8.12 -6.62 -8.28
CA SER A 36 -8.07 -6.85 -6.84
C SER A 36 -8.56 -5.64 -6.03
N ALA A 37 -8.22 -4.43 -6.48
CA ALA A 37 -8.68 -3.19 -5.87
C ALA A 37 -10.19 -3.02 -6.02
N LEU A 38 -10.75 -3.32 -7.20
CA LEU A 38 -12.20 -3.29 -7.42
C LEU A 38 -12.94 -4.30 -6.54
N ILE A 39 -12.45 -5.54 -6.45
CA ILE A 39 -13.03 -6.56 -5.56
C ILE A 39 -12.97 -6.10 -4.09
N SER A 40 -11.88 -5.45 -3.69
CA SER A 40 -11.69 -4.97 -2.33
C SER A 40 -12.62 -3.80 -2.00
N LEU A 41 -12.77 -2.84 -2.90
CA LEU A 41 -13.73 -1.73 -2.77
C LEU A 41 -15.18 -2.23 -2.77
N TYR A 42 -15.50 -3.21 -3.61
CA TYR A 42 -16.82 -3.84 -3.62
C TYR A 42 -17.13 -4.57 -2.31
N SER A 43 -16.15 -5.34 -1.80
CA SER A 43 -16.28 -6.03 -0.50
C SER A 43 -16.43 -5.05 0.66
N PHE A 44 -15.80 -3.88 0.57
CA PHE A 44 -15.95 -2.79 1.53
C PHE A 44 -17.37 -2.21 1.51
N SER A 45 -17.94 -1.98 0.32
CA SER A 45 -19.30 -1.45 0.15
C SER A 45 -20.37 -2.38 0.74
N LEU A 46 -20.20 -3.70 0.59
CA LEU A 46 -21.16 -4.68 1.11
C LEU A 46 -21.07 -4.91 2.63
N ALA A 47 -19.99 -4.46 3.29
CA ALA A 47 -19.76 -4.56 4.73
C ALA A 47 -19.97 -5.97 5.36
N ARG A 48 -19.89 -7.05 4.56
CA ARG A 48 -20.07 -8.43 5.07
C ARG A 48 -18.79 -8.94 5.72
N PRO A 49 -18.84 -9.47 6.97
CA PRO A 49 -17.64 -9.78 7.76
C PRO A 49 -16.76 -10.88 7.13
N TRP A 50 -17.37 -11.87 6.47
CA TRP A 50 -16.62 -12.94 5.81
C TRP A 50 -15.85 -12.46 4.57
N GLN A 51 -16.47 -11.60 3.76
CA GLN A 51 -15.84 -11.03 2.56
C GLN A 51 -14.73 -10.05 2.93
N LEU A 52 -14.91 -9.30 4.02
CA LEU A 52 -13.92 -8.35 4.53
C LEU A 52 -12.59 -9.02 4.90
N ARG A 53 -12.64 -10.20 5.57
CA ARG A 53 -11.45 -10.96 5.96
C ARG A 53 -10.64 -11.45 4.76
N ARG A 54 -11.34 -11.89 3.70
CA ARG A 54 -10.69 -12.38 2.47
C ARG A 54 -10.12 -11.23 1.65
N SER A 55 -10.87 -10.13 1.53
CA SER A 55 -10.44 -8.93 0.82
C SER A 55 -9.17 -8.34 1.42
N HIS A 56 -9.09 -8.16 2.74
CA HIS A 56 -7.91 -7.61 3.38
C HIS A 56 -6.63 -8.40 3.07
N ARG A 57 -6.67 -9.73 3.24
CA ARG A 57 -5.51 -10.60 2.95
C ARG A 57 -5.09 -10.51 1.49
N LEU A 58 -6.07 -10.45 0.59
CA LEU A 58 -5.84 -10.31 -0.84
C LEU A 58 -5.19 -8.96 -1.17
N THR A 59 -5.64 -7.85 -0.56
CA THR A 59 -5.03 -6.53 -0.72
C THR A 59 -3.57 -6.53 -0.29
N TRP A 60 -3.22 -7.12 0.85
CA TRP A 60 -1.83 -7.20 1.30
C TRP A 60 -0.93 -8.00 0.36
N ILE A 61 -1.38 -9.18 -0.05
CA ILE A 61 -0.63 -10.03 -0.97
C ILE A 61 -0.38 -9.29 -2.29
N MET A 62 -1.42 -8.64 -2.83
CA MET A 62 -1.32 -7.90 -4.09
C MET A 62 -0.42 -6.67 -3.98
N VAL A 63 -0.46 -5.94 -2.86
CA VAL A 63 0.45 -4.80 -2.63
C VAL A 63 1.90 -5.25 -2.57
N ILE A 64 2.21 -6.33 -1.83
CA ILE A 64 3.59 -6.88 -1.75
C ILE A 64 4.06 -7.34 -3.13
N PHE A 65 3.21 -8.05 -3.87
CA PHE A 65 3.55 -8.56 -5.19
C PHE A 65 3.81 -7.42 -6.19
N PHE A 66 2.95 -6.41 -6.20
CA PHE A 66 3.11 -5.22 -7.04
C PHE A 66 4.39 -4.45 -6.70
N LEU A 67 4.69 -4.23 -5.42
CA LEU A 67 5.91 -3.53 -4.99
C LEU A 67 7.18 -4.31 -5.35
N SER A 68 7.13 -5.63 -5.25
CA SER A 68 8.25 -6.50 -5.60
C SER A 68 8.52 -6.48 -7.11
N ASP A 69 7.46 -6.55 -7.93
CA ASP A 69 7.57 -6.46 -9.39
C ASP A 69 8.12 -5.11 -9.85
N PHE A 70 7.61 -4.02 -9.31
CA PHE A 70 8.11 -2.68 -9.63
C PHE A 70 9.59 -2.51 -9.24
N PHE A 71 9.99 -3.04 -8.08
CA PHE A 71 11.39 -3.04 -7.67
C PHE A 71 12.28 -3.86 -8.62
N ALA A 72 11.83 -5.05 -9.04
CA ALA A 72 12.54 -5.87 -10.01
C ALA A 72 12.73 -5.13 -11.36
N ASN A 73 11.71 -4.37 -11.80
CA ASN A 73 11.79 -3.57 -13.02
C ASN A 73 12.83 -2.44 -12.93
N ILE A 74 12.97 -1.79 -11.76
CA ILE A 74 14.03 -0.81 -11.50
C ILE A 74 15.42 -1.47 -11.61
N VAL A 75 15.59 -2.62 -10.96
CA VAL A 75 16.87 -3.35 -10.98
C VAL A 75 17.23 -3.80 -12.40
N LEU A 76 16.26 -4.34 -13.14
CA LEU A 76 16.45 -4.79 -14.51
C LEU A 76 16.87 -3.64 -15.43
N PHE A 77 16.22 -2.48 -15.30
CA PHE A 77 16.62 -1.27 -16.01
C PHE A 77 18.02 -0.78 -15.60
N GLY A 78 18.36 -0.90 -14.32
CA GLY A 78 19.69 -0.55 -13.80
C GLY A 78 20.82 -1.41 -14.38
N VAL A 79 20.57 -2.71 -14.60
CA VAL A 79 21.57 -3.64 -15.18
C VAL A 79 21.74 -3.42 -16.69
N GLN A 80 20.69 -3.01 -17.40
CA GLN A 80 20.69 -2.88 -18.87
C GLN A 80 21.22 -1.52 -19.38
N LYS A 81 22.20 -0.93 -18.70
CA LYS A 81 22.75 0.40 -19.05
C LYS A 81 23.33 0.47 -20.46
N GLU A 82 24.04 -0.57 -20.90
CA GLU A 82 24.69 -0.58 -22.21
C GLU A 82 23.66 -0.66 -23.35
N GLN A 83 22.68 -1.55 -23.21
CA GLN A 83 21.57 -1.68 -24.17
C GLN A 83 20.72 -0.40 -24.25
N PHE A 84 20.49 0.26 -23.12
CA PHE A 84 19.84 1.57 -23.08
C PHE A 84 20.61 2.62 -23.87
N LYS A 85 21.94 2.66 -23.73
CA LYS A 85 22.80 3.63 -24.42
C LYS A 85 22.73 3.44 -25.94
N ASP A 86 22.80 2.20 -26.41
CA ASP A 86 22.71 1.88 -27.83
C ASP A 86 21.34 2.24 -28.41
N TRP A 87 20.26 1.93 -27.68
CA TRP A 87 18.91 2.35 -28.04
C TRP A 87 18.77 3.88 -28.09
N CYS A 88 19.25 4.59 -27.07
CA CYS A 88 19.15 6.05 -26.97
C CYS A 88 19.86 6.75 -28.15
N ILE A 89 21.04 6.26 -28.53
CA ILE A 89 21.78 6.79 -29.69
C ILE A 89 21.03 6.47 -30.99
N GLY A 90 20.50 5.25 -31.14
CA GLY A 90 19.72 4.85 -32.31
C GLY A 90 18.45 5.67 -32.50
N GLN A 91 17.68 5.86 -31.43
CA GLN A 91 16.45 6.65 -31.43
C GLN A 91 16.73 8.13 -31.72
N SER A 92 17.72 8.72 -31.05
CA SER A 92 18.10 10.13 -31.27
C SER A 92 18.54 10.39 -32.71
N ARG A 93 19.23 9.41 -33.34
CA ARG A 93 19.60 9.49 -34.76
C ARG A 93 18.39 9.44 -35.67
N GLN A 94 17.43 8.56 -35.42
CA GLN A 94 16.20 8.47 -36.22
C GLN A 94 15.39 9.76 -36.15
N ASP A 95 15.21 10.32 -34.94
CA ASP A 95 14.44 11.55 -34.74
C ASP A 95 15.12 12.76 -35.40
N THR A 96 16.45 12.87 -35.28
CA THR A 96 17.23 13.95 -35.92
C THR A 96 17.17 13.84 -37.44
N THR A 97 17.30 12.62 -37.96
CA THR A 97 17.23 12.34 -39.40
C THR A 97 15.84 12.67 -39.95
N TYR A 98 14.79 12.26 -39.25
CA TYR A 98 13.42 12.62 -39.59
C TYR A 98 13.19 14.13 -39.59
N TYR A 99 13.68 14.84 -38.57
CA TYR A 99 13.56 16.30 -38.48
C TYR A 99 14.27 17.01 -39.64
N LEU A 100 15.49 16.58 -39.98
CA LEU A 100 16.26 17.13 -41.12
C LEU A 100 15.61 16.88 -42.47
N PHE A 101 14.97 15.72 -42.67
CA PHE A 101 14.25 15.42 -43.91
C PHE A 101 12.88 16.12 -44.00
N THR A 102 12.27 16.48 -42.86
CA THR A 102 10.95 17.14 -42.84
C THR A 102 11.02 18.66 -42.77
N HIS A 103 12.12 19.25 -42.28
CA HIS A 103 12.25 20.70 -42.08
C HIS A 103 13.35 21.31 -42.97
N MET A 104 12.99 22.33 -43.75
CA MET A 104 13.85 23.12 -44.63
C MET A 104 15.00 23.79 -43.84
N PRO A 105 16.23 23.88 -44.41
CA PRO A 105 16.53 24.08 -45.83
C PRO A 105 17.06 22.84 -46.59
N TYR A 106 17.08 21.65 -45.98
CA TYR A 106 17.82 20.48 -46.51
C TYR A 106 17.00 19.47 -47.34
N ASN A 107 15.70 19.74 -47.56
CA ASN A 107 14.79 18.85 -48.31
C ASN A 107 15.22 18.62 -49.78
N SER A 108 16.11 19.47 -50.34
CA SER A 108 16.54 19.41 -51.73
C SER A 108 17.98 18.95 -51.96
N THR A 109 18.78 18.74 -50.90
CA THR A 109 20.22 18.41 -51.03
C THR A 109 20.61 17.04 -50.50
N PHE A 110 19.77 16.39 -49.68
CA PHE A 110 20.03 15.06 -49.14
C PHE A 110 19.04 14.05 -49.73
N ASN A 111 19.54 13.04 -50.44
CA ASN A 111 18.73 11.89 -50.85
C ASN A 111 18.24 11.14 -49.61
N GLN A 112 16.97 10.75 -49.58
CA GLN A 112 16.32 10.05 -48.46
C GLN A 112 17.05 8.76 -48.02
N ASP A 113 17.91 8.19 -48.88
CA ASP A 113 18.70 6.98 -48.61
C ASP A 113 20.07 7.22 -47.97
N THR A 114 20.46 8.48 -47.75
CA THR A 114 21.76 8.78 -47.13
C THR A 114 21.66 8.76 -45.60
N GLN A 115 22.22 7.71 -44.98
CA GLN A 115 22.38 7.66 -43.53
C GLN A 115 23.37 8.74 -43.06
N LEU A 116 22.83 9.85 -42.54
CA LEU A 116 23.59 10.88 -41.85
C LEU A 116 24.22 10.30 -40.58
N THR A 117 25.50 9.96 -40.66
CA THR A 117 26.28 9.54 -39.49
C THR A 117 26.84 10.76 -38.78
N PHE A 118 26.13 11.22 -37.74
CA PHE A 118 26.65 12.26 -36.84
C PHE A 118 27.81 11.69 -36.04
N ALA A 119 29.03 11.96 -36.51
CA ALA A 119 30.25 11.62 -35.80
C ALA A 119 30.54 12.69 -34.75
N SER A 120 30.75 12.22 -33.53
CA SER A 120 31.19 13.06 -32.42
C SER A 120 32.61 13.58 -32.67
N LYS A 121 32.84 14.89 -32.47
CA LYS A 121 34.15 15.54 -32.66
C LYS A 121 35.25 14.95 -31.75
N SER A 122 34.85 14.26 -30.67
CA SER A 122 35.74 13.50 -29.79
C SER A 122 35.15 12.10 -29.52
N PRO A 123 35.98 11.04 -29.42
CA PRO A 123 35.52 9.70 -29.01
C PRO A 123 34.93 9.67 -27.58
N THR A 124 35.16 10.72 -26.77
CA THR A 124 34.66 10.84 -25.39
C THR A 124 33.48 11.79 -25.22
N SER A 125 33.11 12.59 -26.24
CA SER A 125 31.94 13.44 -26.11
C SER A 125 30.66 12.62 -26.28
N ASN A 126 29.91 12.49 -25.18
CA ASN A 126 28.56 11.94 -25.16
C ASN A 126 27.63 12.84 -25.99
N LEU A 127 27.64 12.68 -27.32
CA LEU A 127 26.94 13.54 -28.28
C LEU A 127 25.45 13.74 -27.97
N TYR A 128 24.83 12.78 -27.27
CA TYR A 128 23.40 12.77 -26.94
C TYR A 128 23.11 12.75 -25.43
N ASN A 129 24.11 12.92 -24.55
CA ASN A 129 23.94 12.89 -23.08
C ASN A 129 23.13 11.68 -22.53
N CYS A 130 23.08 10.56 -23.25
CA CYS A 130 22.31 9.37 -22.87
C CYS A 130 22.65 8.82 -21.48
N THR A 131 23.91 8.98 -21.04
CA THR A 131 24.34 8.55 -19.70
C THR A 131 23.67 9.37 -18.59
N ARG A 132 23.49 10.68 -18.79
CA ARG A 132 22.81 11.55 -17.83
C ARG A 132 21.31 11.27 -17.80
N LEU A 133 20.71 11.07 -18.98
CA LEU A 133 19.29 10.70 -19.09
C LEU A 133 19.00 9.38 -18.36
N TRP A 134 19.83 8.35 -18.57
CA TRP A 134 19.71 7.08 -17.85
C TRP A 134 19.78 7.27 -16.33
N GLU A 135 20.73 8.07 -15.85
CA GLU A 135 20.91 8.34 -14.42
C GLU A 135 19.70 9.07 -13.82
N ASP A 136 19.15 10.05 -14.56
CA ASP A 136 17.96 10.79 -14.14
C ASP A 136 16.71 9.88 -14.13
N GLU A 137 16.56 8.98 -15.11
CA GLU A 137 15.47 7.99 -15.15
C GLU A 137 15.53 7.00 -13.98
N VAL A 138 16.71 6.44 -13.66
CA VAL A 138 16.89 5.53 -12.51
C VAL A 138 16.55 6.25 -11.20
N LYS A 139 17.05 7.48 -11.02
CA LYS A 139 16.77 8.28 -9.81
C LYS A 139 15.28 8.57 -9.68
N PHE A 140 14.63 8.97 -10.76
CA PHE A 140 13.19 9.23 -10.78
C PHE A 140 12.38 7.97 -10.45
N ALA A 141 12.76 6.81 -11.01
CA ALA A 141 12.12 5.54 -10.71
C ALA A 141 12.26 5.14 -9.24
N CYS A 142 13.44 5.35 -8.64
CA CYS A 142 13.67 5.14 -7.20
C CYS A 142 12.82 6.06 -6.32
N VAL A 143 12.73 7.35 -6.65
CA VAL A 143 11.88 8.30 -5.91
C VAL A 143 10.40 7.90 -6.02
N LEU A 144 9.94 7.55 -7.22
CA LEU A 144 8.60 7.04 -7.43
C LEU A 144 8.32 5.78 -6.62
N TYR A 145 9.29 4.84 -6.54
CA TYR A 145 9.13 3.64 -5.73
C TYR A 145 8.87 3.96 -4.26
N VAL A 146 9.63 4.90 -3.67
CA VAL A 146 9.45 5.30 -2.27
C VAL A 146 8.05 5.90 -2.02
N ILE A 147 7.59 6.75 -2.95
CA ILE A 147 6.25 7.34 -2.88
C ILE A 147 5.16 6.25 -2.99
N LEU A 148 5.29 5.35 -3.97
CA LEU A 148 4.32 4.25 -4.15
C LEU A 148 4.35 3.27 -2.97
N PHE A 149 5.53 2.97 -2.42
CA PHE A 149 5.68 2.13 -1.25
C PHE A 149 4.94 2.71 -0.05
N THR A 150 5.19 3.97 0.28
CA THR A 150 4.51 4.64 1.41
C THR A 150 3.01 4.71 1.20
N LEU A 151 2.56 5.09 0.01
CA LEU A 151 1.14 5.22 -0.32
C LEU A 151 0.41 3.87 -0.30
N TYR A 152 0.93 2.83 -0.95
CA TYR A 152 0.25 1.53 -1.00
C TYR A 152 0.27 0.79 0.33
N VAL A 153 1.38 0.87 1.07
CA VAL A 153 1.45 0.31 2.42
C VAL A 153 0.48 1.05 3.35
N HIS A 154 0.38 2.38 3.24
CA HIS A 154 -0.60 3.16 3.98
C HIS A 154 -2.04 2.72 3.67
N PHE A 155 -2.39 2.56 2.40
CA PHE A 155 -3.72 2.04 2.03
C PHE A 155 -3.97 0.63 2.59
N ALA A 156 -2.99 -0.27 2.53
CA ALA A 156 -3.11 -1.61 3.10
C ALA A 156 -3.36 -1.58 4.63
N PHE A 157 -2.69 -0.67 5.36
CA PHE A 157 -2.95 -0.45 6.78
C PHE A 157 -4.34 0.13 7.07
N CYS A 158 -4.81 1.06 6.23
CA CYS A 158 -6.17 1.60 6.36
C CYS A 158 -7.22 0.48 6.20
N PHE A 159 -7.05 -0.41 5.22
CA PHE A 159 -7.91 -1.58 5.07
C PHE A 159 -7.82 -2.49 6.30
N TRP A 160 -6.62 -2.78 6.80
CA TRP A 160 -6.44 -3.60 8.00
C TRP A 160 -7.20 -3.04 9.21
N ARG A 161 -6.97 -1.76 9.53
CA ARG A 161 -7.60 -1.10 10.67
C ARG A 161 -9.12 -1.14 10.56
N PHE A 162 -9.66 -0.82 9.40
CA PHE A 162 -11.11 -0.87 9.17
C PHE A 162 -11.67 -2.29 9.37
N THR A 163 -10.97 -3.31 8.87
CA THR A 163 -11.40 -4.70 9.06
C THR A 163 -11.39 -5.11 10.54
N GLN A 164 -10.41 -4.65 11.30
CA GLN A 164 -10.27 -4.95 12.73
C GLN A 164 -11.37 -4.28 13.56
N GLU A 165 -11.67 -3.01 13.29
CA GLU A 165 -12.75 -2.28 13.98
C GLU A 165 -14.11 -2.97 13.75
N ARG A 166 -14.42 -3.33 12.50
CA ARG A 166 -15.67 -4.05 12.17
C ARG A 166 -15.75 -5.44 12.78
N TRP A 167 -14.62 -6.16 12.84
CA TRP A 167 -14.56 -7.46 13.47
C TRP A 167 -14.82 -7.39 14.98
N SER A 168 -14.21 -6.42 15.67
CA SER A 168 -14.42 -6.21 17.10
C SER A 168 -15.87 -5.87 17.45
N ALA A 169 -16.54 -5.08 16.60
CA ALA A 169 -17.96 -4.77 16.77
C ALA A 169 -18.85 -6.02 16.58
N TYR A 170 -18.52 -6.89 15.61
CA TYR A 170 -19.24 -8.14 15.40
C TYR A 170 -19.07 -9.12 16.57
N GLU A 171 -17.86 -9.25 17.11
CA GLU A 171 -17.62 -10.08 18.30
C GLU A 171 -18.36 -9.56 19.53
N ALA A 172 -18.45 -8.23 19.73
CA ALA A 172 -19.21 -7.64 20.81
C ALA A 172 -20.71 -7.95 20.69
N MET A 173 -21.29 -7.83 19.50
CA MET A 173 -22.69 -8.19 19.25
C MET A 173 -22.94 -9.69 19.46
N LEU A 174 -22.03 -10.55 19.00
CA LEU A 174 -22.14 -12.00 19.17
C LEU A 174 -22.07 -12.39 20.66
N ARG A 175 -21.16 -11.78 21.43
CA ARG A 175 -21.06 -12.00 22.88
C ARG A 175 -22.33 -11.59 23.61
N LEU A 176 -22.96 -10.48 23.24
CA LEU A 176 -24.24 -10.05 23.82
C LEU A 176 -25.37 -11.04 23.51
N ASN A 177 -25.42 -11.57 22.28
CA ASN A 177 -26.42 -12.57 21.88
C ASN A 177 -26.19 -13.96 22.50
N MET A 178 -24.96 -14.25 22.96
CA MET A 178 -24.60 -15.52 23.61
C MET A 178 -24.60 -15.44 25.13
N MET A 179 -24.83 -14.26 25.74
CA MET A 179 -25.19 -14.22 27.15
C MET A 179 -26.60 -14.83 27.29
N PRO A 180 -26.76 -15.97 27.99
CA PRO A 180 -28.08 -16.52 28.22
C PRO A 180 -28.90 -15.48 28.96
N ASN A 181 -30.14 -15.34 28.52
CA ASN A 181 -31.14 -14.43 29.08
C ASN A 181 -31.57 -14.93 30.47
N GLU A 182 -30.65 -15.03 31.44
CA GLU A 182 -30.98 -15.40 32.83
C GLU A 182 -31.64 -14.25 33.62
N ALA A 183 -31.83 -13.09 32.99
CA ALA A 183 -32.53 -11.95 33.60
C ALA A 183 -34.04 -11.88 33.28
N MET A 184 -34.62 -12.86 32.59
CA MET A 184 -36.07 -12.94 32.36
C MET A 184 -36.65 -14.26 32.87
N VAL A 185 -36.53 -14.51 34.18
CA VAL A 185 -37.48 -15.37 34.89
C VAL A 185 -38.56 -14.46 35.47
N PRO A 186 -39.83 -14.55 35.04
CA PRO A 186 -40.92 -13.86 35.70
C PRO A 186 -41.12 -14.53 37.06
N ASN A 187 -40.68 -13.86 38.13
CA ASN A 187 -40.89 -14.34 39.49
C ASN A 187 -42.36 -14.11 39.87
N ASN A 188 -43.25 -14.97 39.36
CA ASN A 188 -44.62 -15.09 39.79
C ASN A 188 -44.65 -15.93 41.06
N PHE A 189 -44.47 -15.30 42.24
CA PHE A 189 -45.06 -15.79 43.48
C PHE A 189 -45.15 -14.67 44.53
N SER A 190 -46.39 -14.48 45.03
CA SER A 190 -46.72 -14.01 46.38
C SER A 190 -46.62 -12.51 46.73
N MET A 191 -47.79 -11.86 46.63
CA MET A 191 -48.39 -10.88 47.54
C MET A 191 -47.61 -10.36 48.78
N THR A 192 -47.70 -9.02 48.93
CA THR A 192 -47.79 -8.20 50.17
C THR A 192 -46.76 -8.37 51.28
N ASN A 193 -45.91 -7.35 51.46
CA ASN A 193 -45.89 -6.63 52.74
C ASN A 193 -45.27 -5.22 52.59
N ASN A 194 -45.94 -4.23 53.15
CA ASN A 194 -45.47 -2.85 53.31
C ASN A 194 -44.32 -2.81 54.32
N ASN A 195 -43.26 -2.07 54.01
CA ASN A 195 -42.63 -1.15 54.97
C ASN A 195 -41.60 -0.24 54.28
N THR A 196 -41.93 1.04 54.28
CA THR A 196 -41.00 2.16 54.19
C THR A 196 -40.03 2.12 55.36
N ASN A 197 -38.72 2.05 55.09
CA ASN A 197 -37.68 2.59 55.98
C ASN A 197 -36.38 2.81 55.17
N THR A 198 -36.18 4.07 54.81
CA THR A 198 -34.96 4.86 55.03
C THR A 198 -33.70 4.14 55.58
N MET A 199 -32.58 4.49 54.93
CA MET A 199 -31.18 4.57 55.42
C MET A 199 -30.17 3.49 54.99
N MET A 200 -29.24 3.97 54.14
CA MET A 200 -27.79 3.99 54.32
C MET A 200 -26.95 2.69 54.28
N MET A 201 -25.76 2.88 53.73
CA MET A 201 -24.66 1.94 53.52
C MET A 201 -24.38 1.05 54.73
N ASN A 202 -24.08 -0.23 54.47
CA ASN A 202 -23.37 -1.08 55.41
C ASN A 202 -22.20 -1.75 54.69
N LEU A 203 -21.06 -1.06 54.62
CA LEU A 203 -19.77 -1.71 54.39
C LEU A 203 -19.37 -2.40 55.70
N ALA A 204 -19.34 -3.72 55.71
CA ALA A 204 -18.74 -4.50 56.78
C ALA A 204 -17.20 -4.41 56.69
N PRO A 205 -16.48 -4.09 57.77
CA PRO A 205 -15.04 -4.20 57.82
C PRO A 205 -14.65 -5.60 58.25
N LYS A 206 -13.63 -6.21 57.63
CA LYS A 206 -12.91 -7.30 58.29
C LYS A 206 -11.42 -7.25 58.00
N ASP A 207 -10.70 -7.20 59.11
CA ASP A 207 -9.28 -6.99 59.26
C ASP A 207 -8.38 -8.13 58.75
N ARG A 208 -7.16 -7.68 58.42
CA ARG A 208 -5.89 -8.34 58.16
C ARG A 208 -5.64 -9.65 58.93
N ASN A 209 -5.19 -10.70 58.22
CA ASN A 209 -3.78 -11.11 58.25
C ASN A 209 -3.40 -12.27 57.31
N LYS A 210 -2.23 -12.11 56.68
CA LYS A 210 -1.26 -13.09 56.16
C LYS A 210 -1.53 -13.89 54.87
N LYS A 211 -0.82 -13.39 53.84
CA LYS A 211 0.19 -14.06 52.98
C LYS A 211 -0.26 -15.06 51.90
N THR A 212 0.25 -14.72 50.71
CA THR A 212 0.53 -15.55 49.52
C THR A 212 -0.62 -15.65 48.53
N GLU A 213 -0.60 -14.83 47.48
CA GLU A 213 -0.57 -15.28 46.08
C GLU A 213 -0.55 -14.07 45.12
N GLU A 214 0.31 -14.15 44.12
CA GLU A 214 0.37 -13.24 43.00
C GLU A 214 -0.89 -13.43 42.13
N GLY A 215 -1.79 -12.45 42.12
CA GLY A 215 -2.98 -12.55 41.30
C GLY A 215 -3.80 -11.27 41.28
N GLN A 216 -3.81 -10.61 40.12
CA GLN A 216 -4.75 -9.56 39.71
C GLN A 216 -4.68 -8.22 40.46
N LYS A 217 -3.68 -7.41 40.09
CA LYS A 217 -3.76 -5.96 40.28
C LYS A 217 -4.86 -5.40 39.40
N SER A 218 -5.86 -4.78 40.02
CA SER A 218 -6.92 -4.05 39.31
C SER A 218 -6.30 -2.94 38.45
N LEU A 219 -6.81 -2.77 37.23
CA LEU A 219 -6.34 -1.77 36.26
C LEU A 219 -6.34 -0.34 36.85
N ALA A 220 -7.21 -0.08 37.83
CA ALA A 220 -7.27 1.19 38.54
C ALA A 220 -6.03 1.45 39.42
N GLU A 221 -5.41 0.41 40.00
CA GLU A 221 -4.19 0.56 40.80
C GLU A 221 -2.95 0.77 39.92
N MET A 222 -2.87 0.11 38.75
CA MET A 222 -1.79 0.37 37.78
C MET A 222 -1.86 1.80 37.24
N THR A 223 -3.05 2.32 36.93
CA THR A 223 -3.22 3.69 36.42
C THR A 223 -2.85 4.74 37.46
N ARG A 224 -3.18 4.51 38.75
CA ARG A 224 -2.76 5.41 39.84
C ARG A 224 -1.24 5.40 40.06
N ALA A 225 -0.61 4.24 40.03
CA ALA A 225 0.85 4.13 40.17
C ALA A 225 1.62 4.78 39.01
N PHE A 226 1.09 4.69 37.79
CA PHE A 226 1.68 5.33 36.61
C PHE A 226 1.56 6.86 36.65
N LEU A 227 0.38 7.38 37.04
CA LEU A 227 0.15 8.82 37.14
C LEU A 227 1.01 9.49 38.23
N GLN A 228 1.19 8.84 39.39
CA GLN A 228 2.05 9.36 40.46
C GLN A 228 3.52 9.47 40.04
N LYS A 229 4.01 8.50 39.25
CA LYS A 229 5.39 8.48 38.77
C LYS A 229 5.67 9.50 37.67
N THR A 230 4.63 9.96 36.97
CA THR A 230 4.75 10.91 35.85
C THR A 230 4.71 12.37 36.32
N PHE A 231 4.12 12.66 37.49
CA PHE A 231 3.99 14.02 38.03
C PHE A 231 5.08 14.43 39.04
N THR A 232 6.12 13.62 39.25
CA THR A 232 7.25 13.93 40.15
C THR A 232 8.60 14.02 39.44
N ARG A 233 8.59 14.46 38.18
CA ARG A 233 9.81 14.87 37.47
C ARG A 233 9.61 16.20 36.75
#